data_AF-A0A0D2HX57-F1
#
_entry.id   AF-A0A0D2HX57-F1
#
_cell.length_a   1.000
_cell.length_b   1.000
_cell.length_c   1.000
_cell.angle_alpha   90.00
_cell.angle_beta   90.00
_cell.angle_gamma   90.00
#
_symmetry.space_group_name_H-M   'P 1'
#
loop_
_entity.id
_entity.type
_entity.pdbx_description
1 polymer ?
#
loop_
_entity_poly.entity_id
_entity_poly.type
_entity_poly.pdbx_seq_one_letter_code
_entity_poly.pdbx_strand_id
1 'polypeptide(L)'
;MASTPPSPGERFEIASQHAALIRALLSHPAMNLTPAGLPDRTKTHPTLYNVTDFELRTYKEYLLPILPPDAEKISPALALSQAEEVKENPDLMSDDMYPRMNVGGFGEKWRDAIGRTVMITDIILNTSRQILFGGTFDFGNEVKEKARVLD
;
A
#
# COMPACT_ATOMS: atom_id res chain seq x y z
N MET A 1 22.58 10.30 10.82
CA MET A 1 22.58 11.18 9.64
C MET A 1 21.13 11.53 9.35
N ALA A 2 20.76 12.81 9.24
CA ALA A 2 19.41 13.16 8.86
C ALA A 2 19.25 12.88 7.36
N SER A 3 18.47 11.85 7.00
CA SER A 3 18.10 11.61 5.61
C SER A 3 17.25 12.79 5.14
N THR A 4 17.51 13.27 3.91
CA THR A 4 16.68 14.28 3.25
C THR A 4 15.23 13.82 3.27
N PRO A 5 14.26 14.67 3.68
CA PRO A 5 12.85 14.31 3.59
C PRO A 5 12.45 13.99 2.14
N PRO A 6 11.54 13.02 1.91
CA PRO A 6 11.12 12.68 0.57
C PRO A 6 10.37 13.84 -0.09
N SER A 7 10.58 14.01 -1.38
CA SER A 7 9.83 14.95 -2.23
C SER A 7 8.35 14.55 -2.33
N PRO A 8 7.45 15.48 -2.70
CA PRO A 8 6.07 15.15 -3.07
C PRO A 8 5.97 14.03 -4.12
N GLY A 9 6.80 14.08 -5.16
CA GLY A 9 6.86 13.07 -6.22
C GLY A 9 7.20 11.68 -5.70
N GLU A 10 8.25 11.54 -4.89
CA GLU A 10 8.63 10.25 -4.29
C GLU A 10 7.51 9.69 -3.40
N ARG A 11 6.84 10.55 -2.62
CA ARG A 11 5.72 10.14 -1.78
C ARG A 11 4.55 9.62 -2.61
N PHE A 12 4.22 10.31 -3.71
CA PHE A 12 3.17 9.91 -4.63
C PHE A 12 3.48 8.58 -5.32
N GLU A 13 4.71 8.43 -5.82
CA GLU A 13 5.14 7.25 -6.55
C GLU A 13 5.08 6.01 -5.66
N ILE A 14 5.69 6.06 -4.48
CA ILE A 14 5.66 4.97 -3.51
C ILE A 14 4.21 4.63 -3.15
N ALA A 15 3.38 5.61 -2.80
CA ALA A 15 1.98 5.37 -2.47
C ALA A 15 1.20 4.72 -3.64
N SER A 16 1.48 5.12 -4.88
CA SER A 16 0.86 4.54 -6.08
C SER A 16 1.26 3.08 -6.31
N GLN A 17 2.52 2.74 -6.03
CA GLN A 17 3.02 1.36 -6.09
C GLN A 17 2.37 0.48 -5.02
N HIS A 18 2.26 0.97 -3.77
CA HIS A 18 1.51 0.29 -2.71
C HIS A 18 0.03 0.10 -3.07
N ALA A 19 -0.63 1.14 -3.58
CA ALA A 19 -2.02 1.03 -4.05
C ALA A 19 -2.16 -0.02 -5.17
N ALA A 20 -1.19 -0.11 -6.08
CA ALA A 20 -1.17 -1.15 -7.12
C ALA A 20 -0.99 -2.57 -6.56
N LEU A 21 -0.12 -2.75 -5.56
CA LEU A 21 0.04 -4.01 -4.86
C LEU A 21 -1.26 -4.42 -4.14
N ILE A 22 -1.91 -3.49 -3.44
CA ILE A 22 -3.19 -3.73 -2.75
C ILE A 22 -4.26 -4.17 -3.75
N ARG A 23 -4.38 -3.50 -4.90
CA ARG A 23 -5.35 -3.89 -5.94
C ARG A 23 -5.09 -5.31 -6.45
N ALA A 24 -3.83 -5.69 -6.66
CA ALA A 24 -3.46 -7.05 -7.05
C ALA A 24 -3.80 -8.09 -5.96
N LEU A 25 -3.52 -7.78 -4.69
CA LEU A 25 -3.86 -8.64 -3.54
C LEU A 25 -5.38 -8.83 -3.39
N LEU A 26 -6.15 -7.74 -3.50
CA LEU A 26 -7.61 -7.77 -3.40
C LEU A 26 -8.28 -8.49 -4.58
N SER A 27 -7.65 -8.46 -5.75
CA SER A 27 -8.12 -9.14 -6.96
C SER A 27 -7.64 -10.60 -7.06
N HIS A 28 -6.83 -11.07 -6.10
CA HIS A 28 -6.30 -12.42 -6.13
C HIS A 28 -7.44 -13.46 -6.09
N PRO A 29 -7.43 -14.54 -6.90
CA PRO A 29 -8.54 -15.50 -6.97
C PRO A 29 -8.91 -16.18 -5.65
N ALA A 30 -7.94 -16.31 -4.73
CA ALA A 30 -8.14 -16.87 -3.40
C ALA A 30 -8.55 -15.83 -2.33
N MET A 31 -8.68 -14.55 -2.71
CA MET A 31 -9.13 -13.48 -1.82
C MET A 31 -10.64 -13.56 -1.66
N ASN A 32 -11.10 -13.69 -0.42
CA ASN A 32 -12.52 -13.58 -0.09
C ASN A 32 -12.74 -12.24 0.60
N LEU A 33 -13.70 -11.45 0.11
CA LEU A 33 -14.03 -10.14 0.68
C LEU A 33 -15.32 -10.21 1.48
N THR A 34 -15.36 -9.45 2.56
CA THR A 34 -16.58 -9.12 3.30
C THR A 34 -17.48 -8.20 2.46
N PRO A 35 -18.77 -8.03 2.81
CA PRO A 35 -19.65 -7.07 2.13
C PRO A 35 -19.13 -5.62 2.14
N ALA A 36 -18.24 -5.27 3.06
CA ALA A 36 -17.58 -3.98 3.14
C ALA A 36 -16.37 -3.83 2.19
N GLY A 37 -16.06 -4.86 1.38
CA GLY A 37 -14.91 -4.86 0.48
C GLY A 37 -13.56 -5.10 1.16
N LEU A 38 -13.55 -5.50 2.44
CA LEU A 38 -12.33 -5.83 3.19
C LEU A 38 -12.06 -7.34 3.21
N PRO A 39 -10.79 -7.79 3.31
CA PRO A 39 -10.45 -9.22 3.40
C PRO A 39 -11.21 -9.94 4.52
N ASP A 40 -11.83 -11.08 4.21
CA ASP A 40 -12.49 -11.95 5.18
C ASP A 40 -11.48 -12.93 5.77
N ARG A 41 -11.14 -12.72 7.05
CA ARG A 41 -10.18 -13.54 7.81
C ARG A 41 -10.56 -15.00 7.89
N THR A 42 -11.85 -15.32 7.88
CA THR A 42 -12.34 -16.69 8.09
C THR A 42 -12.36 -17.51 6.81
N LYS A 43 -12.35 -16.84 5.65
CA LYS A 43 -12.47 -17.47 4.32
C LYS A 43 -11.23 -17.33 3.45
N THR A 44 -10.32 -16.43 3.79
CA THR A 44 -9.07 -16.20 3.06
C THR A 44 -7.93 -16.98 3.71
N HIS A 45 -7.00 -17.49 2.90
CA HIS A 45 -5.79 -18.14 3.42
C HIS A 45 -5.05 -17.20 4.40
N PRO A 46 -4.58 -17.68 5.58
CA PRO A 46 -4.01 -16.82 6.62
C PRO A 46 -2.91 -15.88 6.11
N THR A 47 -1.99 -16.39 5.30
CA THR A 47 -0.88 -15.60 4.73
C THR A 47 -1.37 -14.50 3.79
N LEU A 48 -2.31 -14.81 2.90
CA LEU A 48 -2.88 -13.82 1.99
C LEU A 48 -3.66 -12.75 2.79
N TYR A 49 -4.44 -13.16 3.79
CA TYR A 49 -5.15 -12.26 4.67
C TYR A 49 -4.19 -11.33 5.42
N ASN A 50 -3.19 -11.89 6.11
CA ASN A 50 -2.26 -11.10 6.94
C ASN A 50 -1.40 -10.15 6.10
N VAL A 51 -0.94 -10.57 4.92
CA VAL A 51 -0.22 -9.70 3.98
C VAL A 51 -1.12 -8.55 3.53
N THR A 52 -2.37 -8.85 3.14
CA THR A 52 -3.29 -7.83 2.64
C THR A 52 -3.72 -6.85 3.73
N ASP A 53 -4.01 -7.34 4.94
CA ASP A 53 -4.33 -6.48 6.09
C ASP A 53 -3.14 -5.58 6.46
N PHE A 54 -1.94 -6.15 6.54
CA PHE A 54 -0.73 -5.40 6.84
C PHE A 54 -0.46 -4.31 5.81
N GLU A 55 -0.64 -4.63 4.53
CA GLU A 55 -0.44 -3.69 3.43
C GLU A 55 -1.50 -2.59 3.41
N LEU A 56 -2.78 -2.92 3.60
CA LEU A 56 -3.86 -1.95 3.75
C LEU A 56 -3.59 -0.96 4.89
N ARG A 57 -3.09 -1.45 6.03
CA ARG A 57 -2.74 -0.61 7.17
C ARG A 57 -1.51 0.24 6.89
N THR A 58 -0.49 -0.31 6.23
CA THR A 58 0.68 0.45 5.78
C THR A 58 0.25 1.63 4.90
N TYR A 59 -0.61 1.38 3.93
CA TYR A 59 -1.13 2.42 3.06
C TYR A 59 -1.96 3.47 3.82
N LYS A 60 -2.97 3.06 4.59
CA LYS A 60 -3.91 3.98 5.24
C LYS A 60 -3.30 4.73 6.43
N GLU A 61 -2.47 4.08 7.24
CA GLU A 61 -1.97 4.64 8.49
C GLU A 61 -0.63 5.39 8.31
N TYR A 62 0.13 5.09 7.24
CA TYR A 62 1.49 5.61 7.06
C TYR A 62 1.67 6.43 5.79
N LEU A 63 1.13 5.98 4.64
CA LEU A 63 1.31 6.66 3.35
C LEU A 63 0.24 7.73 3.08
N LEU A 64 -1.04 7.40 3.24
CA LEU A 64 -2.13 8.34 2.99
C LEU A 64 -1.99 9.65 3.81
N PRO A 65 -1.58 9.64 5.10
CA PRO A 65 -1.41 10.87 5.87
C PRO A 65 -0.29 11.80 5.40
N ILE A 66 0.62 11.34 4.55
CA ILE A 66 1.74 12.15 4.02
C ILE A 66 1.51 12.63 2.59
N LEU A 67 0.31 12.38 2.05
CA LEU A 67 -0.19 12.84 0.77
C LEU A 67 -1.18 14.01 0.95
N PRO A 68 -1.59 14.68 -0.15
CA PRO A 68 -2.66 15.66 -0.11
C PRO A 68 -3.95 15.10 0.49
N PRO A 69 -4.79 15.95 1.12
CA PRO A 69 -6.11 15.55 1.59
C PRO A 69 -6.93 14.90 0.46
N ASP A 70 -7.66 13.84 0.80
CA ASP A 70 -8.50 13.09 -0.13
C ASP A 70 -7.77 12.52 -1.37
N ALA A 71 -6.43 12.36 -1.34
CA ALA A 71 -5.63 11.90 -2.49
C ALA A 71 -6.17 10.62 -3.15
N GLU A 72 -6.70 9.66 -2.36
CA GLU A 72 -7.30 8.42 -2.88
C GLU A 72 -8.62 8.61 -3.64
N LYS A 73 -9.30 9.75 -3.47
CA LYS A 73 -10.56 10.11 -4.14
C LYS A 73 -10.35 10.99 -5.38
N ILE A 74 -9.17 11.55 -5.55
CA ILE A 74 -8.83 12.50 -6.63
C ILE A 74 -7.69 11.99 -7.53
N SER A 75 -7.09 10.84 -7.21
CA SER A 75 -6.06 10.19 -8.03
C SER A 75 -6.43 8.72 -8.28
N PRO A 76 -6.68 8.34 -9.55
CA PRO A 76 -6.94 6.93 -9.90
C PRO A 76 -5.78 6.01 -9.52
N ALA A 77 -4.54 6.51 -9.53
CA ALA A 77 -3.36 5.73 -9.14
C ALA A 77 -3.40 5.29 -7.68
N LEU A 78 -4.02 6.10 -6.81
CA LEU A 78 -4.13 5.91 -5.37
C LEU A 78 -5.45 5.25 -4.93
N ALA A 79 -6.44 5.15 -5.82
CA ALA A 79 -7.74 4.56 -5.52
C ALA A 79 -7.63 3.04 -5.32
N LEU A 80 -8.13 2.52 -4.20
CA LEU A 80 -8.11 1.08 -3.91
C LEU A 80 -9.30 0.33 -4.50
N SER A 81 -10.46 0.98 -4.62
CA SER A 81 -11.61 0.45 -5.33
C SER A 81 -11.55 0.87 -6.80
N GLN A 82 -12.05 0.02 -7.69
CA GLN A 82 -12.41 0.41 -9.05
C GLN A 82 -13.71 1.25 -9.04
N ALA A 83 -13.80 2.23 -8.14
CA ALA A 83 -14.94 3.13 -8.11
C ALA A 83 -14.95 3.88 -9.46
N GLU A 84 -15.97 3.59 -10.26
CA GLU A 84 -16.34 4.42 -11.40
C GLU A 84 -16.37 5.87 -10.91
N GLU A 85 -15.61 6.74 -11.60
CA GLU A 85 -15.50 8.20 -11.38
C GLU A 85 -14.50 8.72 -10.32
N VAL A 86 -13.32 8.12 -10.15
CA VAL A 86 -12.19 8.91 -9.64
C VAL A 86 -11.73 9.88 -10.73
N LYS A 87 -12.20 11.13 -10.67
CA LYS A 87 -11.81 12.18 -11.60
C LYS A 87 -10.50 12.81 -11.16
N GLU A 88 -9.47 12.68 -11.99
CA GLU A 88 -8.18 13.29 -11.74
C GLU A 88 -8.31 14.81 -11.59
N ASN A 89 -7.75 15.34 -10.49
CA ASN A 89 -7.68 16.78 -10.26
C ASN A 89 -6.24 17.18 -9.92
N PRO A 90 -5.43 17.58 -10.93
CA PRO A 90 -4.02 17.91 -10.75
C PRO A 90 -3.77 19.05 -9.76
N ASP A 91 -4.68 20.03 -9.68
CA ASP A 91 -4.50 21.19 -8.80
C ASP A 91 -4.52 20.78 -7.32
N LEU A 92 -5.36 19.80 -6.97
CA LEU A 92 -5.46 19.24 -5.62
C LEU A 92 -4.33 18.25 -5.29
N MET A 93 -3.51 17.90 -6.27
CA MET A 93 -2.31 17.06 -6.13
C MET A 93 -1.01 17.87 -6.31
N SER A 94 -1.09 19.20 -6.34
CA SER A 94 0.08 20.07 -6.43
C SER A 94 0.99 19.95 -5.20
N ASP A 95 2.29 20.21 -5.37
CA ASP A 95 3.30 20.09 -4.31
C ASP A 95 2.95 20.87 -3.04
N ASP A 96 2.27 22.02 -3.17
CA ASP A 96 1.86 22.87 -2.05
C ASP A 96 0.77 22.21 -1.17
N MET A 97 0.03 21.26 -1.71
CA MET A 97 -1.00 20.50 -0.98
C MET A 97 -0.40 19.36 -0.16
N TYR A 98 0.87 18.99 -0.41
CA TYR A 98 1.52 17.94 0.37
C TYR A 98 1.85 18.42 1.78
N PRO A 99 1.56 17.61 2.81
CA PRO A 99 1.94 17.93 4.17
C PRO A 99 3.46 18.08 4.30
N ARG A 100 3.90 19.02 5.16
CA ARG A 100 5.33 19.20 5.46
C ARG A 100 5.85 18.02 6.27
N MET A 101 6.94 17.40 5.84
CA MET A 101 7.46 16.17 6.47
C MET A 101 8.03 16.37 7.89
N ASN A 102 8.31 17.62 8.28
CA ASN A 102 8.83 17.96 9.60
C ASN A 102 7.76 18.18 10.67
N VAL A 103 6.46 18.04 10.33
CA VAL A 103 5.36 18.15 11.30
C VAL A 103 4.65 16.81 11.50
N GLY A 104 3.93 16.66 12.61
CA GLY A 104 2.95 15.58 12.81
C GLY A 104 3.52 14.16 12.82
N GLY A 105 4.83 13.98 13.01
CA GLY A 105 5.48 12.66 12.93
C GLY A 105 5.54 12.07 11.52
N PHE A 106 5.33 12.86 10.46
CA PHE A 106 5.29 12.36 9.09
C PHE A 106 6.62 11.78 8.60
N GLY A 107 7.74 12.33 9.05
CA GLY A 107 9.05 11.71 8.81
C GLY A 107 9.20 10.32 9.42
N GLU A 108 8.56 10.04 10.56
CA GLU A 108 8.51 8.70 11.15
C GLU A 108 7.58 7.78 10.37
N LYS A 109 6.39 8.27 9.99
CA LYS A 109 5.49 7.52 9.11
C LYS A 109 6.15 7.07 7.81
N TRP A 110 6.94 7.94 7.19
CA TRP A 110 7.70 7.60 5.99
C TRP A 110 8.70 6.47 6.26
N ARG A 111 9.55 6.61 7.29
CA ARG A 111 10.54 5.57 7.62
C ARG A 111 9.89 4.23 7.94
N ASP A 112 8.79 4.27 8.68
CA ASP A 112 8.01 3.07 9.01
C ASP A 112 7.40 2.45 7.75
N ALA A 113 6.85 3.25 6.82
CA ALA A 113 6.34 2.75 5.54
C ALA A 113 7.43 2.06 4.73
N ILE A 114 8.63 2.64 4.65
CA ILE A 114 9.77 2.00 3.96
C ILE A 114 10.17 0.70 4.64
N GLY A 115 10.27 0.67 5.97
CA GLY A 115 10.58 -0.57 6.70
C GLY A 115 9.52 -1.67 6.51
N ARG A 116 8.25 -1.28 6.46
CA ARG A 116 7.11 -2.16 6.17
C ARG A 116 7.15 -2.68 4.73
N THR A 117 7.63 -1.87 3.78
CA THR A 117 7.83 -2.26 2.37
C THR A 117 8.82 -3.42 2.27
N VAL A 118 9.99 -3.30 2.89
CA VAL A 118 10.99 -4.38 2.92
C VAL A 118 10.41 -5.67 3.50
N MET A 119 9.59 -5.55 4.56
CA MET A 119 8.96 -6.72 5.17
C MET A 119 7.94 -7.37 4.22
N ILE A 120 7.06 -6.59 3.60
CA ILE A 120 5.99 -7.13 2.75
C ILE A 120 6.55 -7.74 1.46
N THR A 121 7.56 -7.13 0.85
CA THR A 121 8.20 -7.66 -0.36
C THR A 121 8.96 -8.95 -0.05
N ASP A 122 9.71 -9.03 1.05
CA ASP A 122 10.39 -10.26 1.48
C ASP A 122 9.36 -11.40 1.71
N ILE A 123 8.23 -11.14 2.37
CA ILE A 123 7.20 -12.18 2.59
C ILE A 123 6.59 -12.67 1.27
N ILE A 124 6.27 -11.76 0.34
CA ILE A 124 5.64 -12.13 -0.94
C ILE A 124 6.62 -12.90 -1.82
N LEU A 125 7.89 -12.46 -1.88
CA LEU A 125 8.89 -12.98 -2.81
C LEU A 125 9.65 -14.19 -2.25
N ASN A 126 9.73 -14.34 -0.93
CA ASN A 126 10.48 -15.40 -0.26
C ASN A 126 9.55 -16.31 0.55
N THR A 127 9.24 -17.48 -0.01
CA THR A 127 8.34 -18.46 0.60
C THR A 127 8.75 -18.88 2.02
N SER A 128 10.06 -18.91 2.32
CA SER A 128 10.55 -19.29 3.66
C SER A 128 10.12 -18.31 4.76
N ARG A 129 9.81 -17.07 4.40
CA ARG A 129 9.41 -15.99 5.32
C ARG A 129 7.93 -15.97 5.60
N GLN A 130 7.13 -16.61 4.74
CA GLN A 130 5.67 -16.65 4.86
C GLN A 130 5.16 -17.37 6.10
N ILE A 131 6.00 -18.22 6.72
CA ILE A 131 5.67 -18.86 8.00
C ILE A 131 5.37 -17.83 9.11
N LEU A 132 5.98 -16.65 9.04
CA LEU A 132 5.74 -15.54 9.97
C LEU A 132 4.32 -14.95 9.82
N PHE A 133 3.66 -15.20 8.69
CA PHE A 133 2.37 -14.62 8.31
C PHE A 133 1.27 -15.67 8.17
N GLY A 134 1.49 -16.93 8.57
CA GLY A 134 0.45 -17.97 8.63
C GLY A 134 0.69 -19.18 7.73
N GLY A 135 1.85 -19.27 7.08
CA GLY A 135 2.28 -20.46 6.33
C GLY A 135 2.54 -20.18 4.85
N THR A 136 2.91 -21.22 4.11
CA THR A 136 3.21 -21.11 2.68
C THR A 136 1.97 -20.77 1.87
N PHE A 137 2.09 -19.82 0.95
CA PHE A 137 1.07 -19.38 0.02
C PHE A 137 1.69 -18.94 -1.30
N ASP A 138 1.10 -19.35 -2.42
CA ASP A 138 1.49 -18.84 -3.74
C ASP A 138 0.66 -17.60 -4.10
N PHE A 139 1.33 -16.45 -4.12
CA PHE A 139 0.72 -15.17 -4.48
C PHE A 139 0.48 -14.99 -5.99
N GLY A 140 0.97 -15.90 -6.83
CA GLY A 140 0.89 -15.77 -8.28
C GLY A 140 1.82 -14.68 -8.84
N ASN A 141 1.87 -14.55 -10.17
CA ASN A 141 2.82 -13.67 -10.85
C ASN A 141 2.48 -12.19 -10.70
N GLU A 142 1.20 -11.82 -10.78
CA GLU A 142 0.77 -10.42 -10.73
C GLU A 142 1.18 -9.74 -9.41
N VAL A 143 0.88 -10.39 -8.27
CA VAL A 143 1.27 -9.87 -6.95
C VAL A 143 2.79 -9.82 -6.80
N LYS A 144 3.52 -10.84 -7.27
CA LYS A 144 4.99 -10.85 -7.24
C LYS A 144 5.60 -9.76 -8.10
N GLU A 145 5.02 -9.46 -9.26
CA GLU A 145 5.45 -8.34 -10.11
C GLU A 145 5.26 -7.01 -9.41
N LYS A 146 4.10 -6.76 -8.79
CA LYS A 146 3.87 -5.52 -8.02
C LYS A 146 4.79 -5.41 -6.81
N ALA A 147 5.07 -6.52 -6.12
CA ALA A 147 6.02 -6.53 -5.01
C ALA A 147 7.46 -6.22 -5.46
N ARG A 148 7.90 -6.68 -6.64
CA ARG A 148 9.24 -6.36 -7.17
C ARG A 148 9.41 -4.90 -7.59
N VAL A 149 8.33 -4.18 -7.87
CA VAL A 149 8.41 -2.74 -8.15
C VAL A 149 8.71 -1.95 -6.86
N LEU A 150 8.36 -2.52 -5.70
CA LEU A 150 8.56 -1.92 -4.38
C LEU A 150 9.90 -2.31 -3.72
N ASP A 151 10.61 -3.30 -4.25
CA ASP A 151 11.90 -3.84 -3.74
C ASP A 151 13.10 -3.08 -4.34
#